data_AF-A0A174UJ22-F1
#
_entry.id   AF-A0A174UJ22-F1
#
_cell.length_a   1.000
_cell.length_b   1.000
_cell.length_c   1.000
_cell.angle_alpha   90.00
_cell.angle_beta   90.00
_cell.angle_gamma   90.00
#
_symmetry.space_group_name_H-M   'P 1'
#
loop_
_entity.id
_entity.type
_entity.pdbx_description
1 polymer ?
#
loop_
_entity_poly.entity_id
_entity_poly.type
_entity_poly.pdbx_seq_one_letter_code
_entity_poly.pdbx_strand_id
1 'polypeptide(L)'
;MSENLNDLEMAKKRDHKIMITDEAINKVPRVQYKEIPETEYDNLRELARQVLQISKDENDSNEVAVTYSLQSAQLIEKGERYLGIALGAEHDVDPLSDSTSYHLIRASRDCVVLVLHNHPSLSAFSLSDIQFLLRYETVKLMVVVTNFGNVSYLVKNSKYDFEKAVVLLNEAIDLNNKAKNIKI
;
A
#
# COMPACT_ATOMS: atom_id res chain seq x y z
N MET A 1 -33.97 9.95 5.02
CA MET A 1 -34.13 9.60 3.58
C MET A 1 -32.99 10.12 2.70
N SER A 2 -32.06 10.94 3.22
CA SER A 2 -30.89 11.45 2.48
C SER A 2 -29.64 10.55 2.52
N GLU A 3 -29.45 9.74 3.58
CA GLU A 3 -28.27 8.85 3.70
C GLU A 3 -28.29 7.73 2.65
N ASN A 4 -29.43 7.08 2.43
CA ASN A 4 -29.56 6.01 1.44
C ASN A 4 -29.28 6.45 0.00
N LEU A 5 -29.51 7.73 -0.35
CA LEU A 5 -29.24 8.26 -1.69
C LEU A 5 -27.74 8.45 -1.94
N ASN A 6 -26.99 8.87 -0.92
CA ASN A 6 -25.52 8.96 -1.00
C ASN A 6 -24.89 7.57 -1.11
N ASP A 7 -25.39 6.58 -0.36
CA ASP A 7 -24.89 5.20 -0.44
C ASP A 7 -25.17 4.56 -1.81
N LEU A 8 -26.33 4.87 -2.41
CA LEU A 8 -26.70 4.44 -3.76
C LEU A 8 -25.89 5.14 -4.86
N GLU A 9 -25.54 6.42 -4.71
CA GLU A 9 -24.64 7.11 -5.63
C GLU A 9 -23.18 6.62 -5.52
N MET A 10 -22.72 6.34 -4.30
CA MET A 10 -21.41 5.71 -4.07
C MET A 10 -21.36 4.28 -4.62
N ALA A 11 -22.46 3.53 -4.55
CA ALA A 11 -22.58 2.21 -5.14
C ALA A 11 -22.52 2.24 -6.69
N LYS A 12 -23.02 3.31 -7.33
CA LYS A 12 -22.96 3.48 -8.79
C LYS A 12 -21.58 3.90 -9.33
N LYS A 13 -20.67 4.37 -8.46
CA LYS A 13 -19.28 4.71 -8.82
C LYS A 13 -18.30 3.54 -8.72
N ARG A 14 -18.75 2.34 -8.34
CA ARG A 14 -17.87 1.18 -8.09
C ARG A 14 -17.17 0.61 -9.33
N ASP A 15 -17.66 0.93 -10.53
CA ASP A 15 -17.05 0.50 -11.80
C ASP A 15 -16.30 1.63 -12.53
N HIS A 16 -16.13 2.80 -11.90
CA HIS A 16 -15.43 3.92 -12.52
C HIS A 16 -14.19 4.28 -11.71
N LYS A 17 -13.06 4.30 -12.41
CA LYS A 17 -11.77 4.80 -11.94
C LYS A 17 -11.91 6.09 -11.16
N ILE A 18 -11.35 6.12 -9.95
CA ILE A 18 -11.40 7.31 -9.08
C ILE A 18 -10.20 8.19 -9.42
N MET A 19 -10.44 9.36 -9.98
CA MET A 19 -9.37 10.31 -10.25
C MET A 19 -8.86 10.95 -8.95
N ILE A 20 -7.53 11.03 -8.81
CA ILE A 20 -6.89 11.66 -7.66
C ILE A 20 -7.01 13.17 -7.78
N THR A 21 -7.40 13.83 -6.70
CA THR A 21 -7.50 15.30 -6.62
C THR A 21 -6.41 15.88 -5.72
N ASP A 22 -6.10 17.17 -5.90
CA ASP A 22 -5.16 17.87 -5.02
C ASP A 22 -5.65 17.89 -3.56
N GLU A 23 -6.97 17.90 -3.34
CA GLU A 23 -7.56 17.78 -2.01
C GLU A 23 -7.24 16.41 -1.37
N ALA A 24 -7.31 15.33 -2.14
CA ALA A 24 -6.95 13.99 -1.66
C ALA A 24 -5.47 13.91 -1.23
N ILE A 25 -4.57 14.52 -2.01
CA ILE A 25 -3.14 14.62 -1.68
C ILE A 25 -2.93 15.46 -0.42
N ASN A 26 -3.62 16.61 -0.31
CA ASN A 26 -3.42 17.53 0.80
C ASN A 26 -3.95 17.00 2.13
N LYS A 27 -5.02 16.20 2.11
CA LYS A 27 -5.64 15.67 3.32
C LYS A 27 -5.03 14.37 3.85
N VAL A 28 -3.99 13.84 3.19
CA VAL A 28 -3.27 12.65 3.68
C VAL A 28 -2.89 12.87 5.15
N PRO A 29 -3.40 12.03 6.07
CA PRO A 29 -3.22 12.24 7.50
C PRO A 29 -1.78 11.92 7.91
N ARG A 30 -1.33 12.55 8.99
CA ARG A 30 -0.12 12.11 9.68
C ARG A 30 -0.46 10.87 10.51
N VAL A 31 0.09 9.73 10.12
CA VAL A 31 -0.16 8.45 10.79
C VAL A 31 0.98 8.15 11.78
N GLN A 32 0.61 7.73 12.99
CA GLN A 32 1.57 7.17 13.94
C GLN A 32 1.75 5.68 13.64
N TYR A 33 2.86 5.33 13.01
CA TYR A 33 3.20 3.96 12.67
C TYR A 33 3.89 3.30 13.87
N LYS A 34 3.13 2.55 14.66
CA LYS A 34 3.69 1.78 15.78
C LYS A 34 4.84 0.90 15.28
N GLU A 35 5.90 0.74 16.08
CA GLU A 35 7.13 -0.01 15.74
C GLU A 35 8.05 0.65 14.68
N ILE A 36 7.70 1.83 14.18
CA ILE A 36 8.54 2.65 13.32
C ILE A 36 9.03 3.88 14.12
N PRO A 37 10.29 4.32 13.96
CA PRO A 37 10.78 5.52 14.61
C PRO A 37 9.92 6.75 14.28
N GLU A 38 9.60 7.58 15.28
CA GLU A 38 8.77 8.77 15.08
C GLU A 38 9.38 9.78 14.10
N THR A 39 10.69 9.76 13.95
CA THR A 39 11.44 10.56 12.96
C THR A 39 11.05 10.25 11.52
N GLU A 40 10.49 9.06 11.26
CA GLU A 40 10.05 8.65 9.92
C GLU A 40 8.59 9.03 9.62
N TYR A 41 7.80 9.46 10.61
CA TYR A 41 6.36 9.66 10.38
C TYR A 41 6.05 10.74 9.34
N ASP A 42 6.80 11.84 9.36
CA ASP A 42 6.62 12.91 8.39
C ASP A 42 7.17 12.50 7.01
N ASN A 43 8.28 11.77 6.95
CA ASN A 43 8.81 11.19 5.71
C ASN A 43 7.79 10.24 5.06
N LEU A 44 7.21 9.32 5.83
CA LEU A 44 6.20 8.37 5.34
C LEU A 44 4.92 9.05 4.88
N ARG A 45 4.54 10.16 5.53
CA ARG A 45 3.43 10.99 5.07
C ARG A 45 3.73 11.64 3.73
N GLU A 46 4.92 12.21 3.57
CA GLU A 46 5.34 12.82 2.30
C GLU A 46 5.47 11.78 1.19
N LEU A 47 5.97 10.57 1.49
CA LEU A 47 5.99 9.47 0.54
C LEU A 47 4.57 9.05 0.12
N ALA A 48 3.61 8.99 1.05
CA ALA A 48 2.21 8.72 0.72
C ALA A 48 1.60 9.81 -0.18
N ARG A 49 1.96 11.08 0.03
CA ARG A 49 1.58 12.19 -0.86
C ARG A 49 2.24 12.07 -2.24
N GLN A 50 3.52 11.71 -2.29
CA GLN A 50 4.26 11.50 -3.53
C GLN A 50 3.68 10.35 -4.36
N VAL A 51 3.29 9.24 -3.72
CA VAL A 51 2.61 8.13 -4.39
C VAL A 51 1.34 8.61 -5.11
N LEU A 52 0.52 9.42 -4.44
CA LEU A 52 -0.68 10.00 -5.05
C LEU A 52 -0.34 10.98 -6.18
N GLN A 53 0.70 11.80 -6.01
CA GLN A 53 1.12 12.77 -7.02
C GLN A 53 1.64 12.08 -8.29
N ILE A 54 2.53 11.10 -8.14
CA ILE A 54 3.07 10.29 -9.25
C ILE A 54 1.93 9.58 -9.97
N SER A 55 1.02 8.95 -9.21
CA SER A 55 -0.14 8.31 -9.81
C SER A 55 -0.98 9.29 -10.61
N LYS A 56 -1.32 10.44 -10.02
CA LYS A 56 -2.13 11.48 -10.66
C LYS A 56 -1.49 12.03 -11.94
N ASP A 57 -0.22 12.41 -11.87
CA ASP A 57 0.45 13.19 -12.92
C ASP A 57 1.10 12.30 -13.97
N GLU A 58 1.59 11.12 -13.58
CA GLU A 58 2.44 10.27 -14.41
C GLU A 58 1.81 8.91 -14.75
N ASN A 59 0.80 8.45 -13.99
CA ASN A 59 0.17 7.15 -14.19
C ASN A 59 -1.36 7.21 -14.34
N ASP A 60 -1.91 8.34 -14.77
CA ASP A 60 -3.36 8.51 -15.02
C ASP A 60 -4.24 8.16 -13.80
N SER A 61 -3.80 8.32 -12.55
CA SER A 61 -4.48 7.82 -11.34
C SER A 61 -4.57 6.28 -11.21
N ASN A 62 -3.75 5.51 -11.94
CA ASN A 62 -3.56 4.06 -11.76
C ASN A 62 -2.65 3.75 -10.56
N GLU A 63 -2.59 2.48 -10.16
CA GLU A 63 -1.80 2.05 -9.00
C GLU A 63 -0.30 2.32 -9.18
N VAL A 64 0.34 2.72 -8.09
CA VAL A 64 1.76 3.01 -8.01
C VAL A 64 2.25 2.43 -6.70
N ALA A 65 3.41 1.76 -6.73
CA ALA A 65 4.08 1.30 -5.52
C ALA A 65 5.40 2.04 -5.34
N VAL A 66 5.66 2.48 -4.12
CA VAL A 66 6.92 3.09 -3.70
C VAL A 66 7.55 2.21 -2.64
N THR A 67 8.78 1.79 -2.89
CA THR A 67 9.60 1.04 -1.92
C THR A 67 10.63 1.97 -1.32
N TYR A 68 10.66 2.08 0.01
CA TYR A 68 11.54 2.96 0.75
C TYR A 68 12.37 2.18 1.78
N SER A 69 13.67 2.43 1.86
CA SER A 69 14.51 1.86 2.91
C SER A 69 14.44 2.68 4.19
N LEU A 70 14.21 2.03 5.34
CA LEU A 70 14.33 2.69 6.66
C LEU A 70 15.79 3.03 7.03
N GLN A 71 16.75 2.65 6.20
CA GLN A 71 18.18 3.00 6.33
C GLN A 71 18.59 4.03 5.28
N SER A 72 17.64 4.82 4.78
CA SER A 72 17.85 5.83 3.74
C SER A 72 19.05 6.73 4.00
N ALA A 73 19.24 7.22 5.23
CA ALA A 73 20.39 8.05 5.60
C ALA A 73 21.74 7.38 5.27
N GLN A 74 21.92 6.11 5.61
CA GLN A 74 23.16 5.37 5.35
C GLN A 74 23.38 5.09 3.86
N LEU A 75 22.29 4.84 3.13
CA LEU A 75 22.34 4.64 1.68
C LEU A 75 22.70 5.94 0.96
N ILE A 76 22.12 7.07 1.38
CA ILE A 76 22.42 8.41 0.85
C ILE A 76 23.91 8.75 1.07
N GLU A 77 24.45 8.50 2.27
CA GLU A 77 25.87 8.73 2.57
C GLU A 77 26.81 7.93 1.65
N LYS A 78 26.37 6.74 1.20
CA LYS A 78 27.12 5.87 0.29
C LYS A 78 26.84 6.17 -1.20
N GLY A 79 25.94 7.09 -1.50
CA GLY A 79 25.50 7.35 -2.88
C GLY A 79 24.66 6.21 -3.48
N GLU A 80 24.07 5.36 -2.64
CA GLU A 80 23.23 4.24 -3.04
C GLU A 80 21.75 4.65 -3.14
N ARG A 81 20.99 3.95 -3.97
CA ARG A 81 19.55 4.18 -4.11
C ARG A 81 18.78 3.65 -2.89
N TYR A 82 17.85 4.44 -2.38
CA TYR A 82 17.06 4.12 -1.18
C TYR A 82 15.54 4.16 -1.43
N LEU A 83 15.14 4.55 -2.64
CA LEU A 83 13.75 4.71 -3.06
C LEU A 83 13.57 4.08 -4.45
N GLY A 84 12.58 3.21 -4.58
CA GLY A 84 12.15 2.63 -5.84
C GLY A 84 10.68 2.94 -6.13
N ILE A 85 10.32 3.04 -7.40
CA ILE A 85 8.98 3.41 -7.86
C ILE A 85 8.56 2.45 -8.97
N ALA A 86 7.44 1.76 -8.78
CA ALA A 86 6.82 0.88 -9.77
C ALA A 86 5.47 1.47 -10.19
N LEU A 87 5.26 1.58 -11.51
CA LEU A 87 4.00 2.01 -12.10
C LEU A 87 3.17 0.78 -12.49
N GLY A 88 1.93 0.73 -12.02
CA GLY A 88 1.01 -0.36 -12.27
C GLY A 88 -0.13 -0.01 -13.23
N ALA A 89 -1.02 -0.97 -13.39
CA ALA A 89 -2.29 -0.82 -14.08
C ALA A 89 -3.38 -0.28 -13.13
N GLU A 90 -4.63 -0.27 -13.59
CA GLU A 90 -5.76 0.29 -12.84
C GLU A 90 -6.00 -0.39 -11.49
N HIS A 91 -5.69 -1.69 -11.36
CA HIS A 91 -5.99 -2.52 -10.20
C HIS A 91 -4.87 -3.49 -9.82
N ASP A 92 -3.66 -3.26 -10.33
CA ASP A 92 -2.52 -4.10 -10.01
C ASP A 92 -1.22 -3.34 -10.18
N VAL A 93 -0.29 -3.55 -9.24
CA VAL A 93 1.09 -3.07 -9.33
C VAL A 93 2.01 -4.09 -8.69
N ASP A 94 3.10 -4.43 -9.38
CA ASP A 94 4.17 -5.27 -8.84
C ASP A 94 5.36 -4.40 -8.40
N PRO A 95 5.62 -4.22 -7.09
CA PRO A 95 6.78 -3.48 -6.60
C PRO A 95 8.11 -4.04 -7.14
N LEU A 96 8.17 -5.33 -7.47
CA LEU A 96 9.41 -5.98 -7.94
C LEU A 96 9.74 -5.68 -9.40
N SER A 97 8.81 -5.06 -10.14
CA SER A 97 9.06 -4.59 -11.51
C SER A 97 10.11 -3.49 -11.59
N ASP A 98 10.30 -2.72 -10.51
CA ASP A 98 11.39 -1.75 -10.40
C ASP A 98 12.65 -2.38 -9.81
N SER A 99 13.77 -2.21 -10.52
CA SER A 99 15.08 -2.73 -10.11
C SER A 99 15.50 -2.26 -8.72
N THR A 100 15.24 -1.00 -8.35
CA THR A 100 15.63 -0.47 -7.04
C THR A 100 14.79 -1.11 -5.94
N SER A 101 13.47 -1.14 -6.12
CA SER A 101 12.53 -1.82 -5.25
C SER A 101 12.89 -3.29 -5.07
N TYR A 102 13.18 -4.00 -6.16
CA TYR A 102 13.62 -5.39 -6.11
C TYR A 102 14.86 -5.56 -5.23
N HIS A 103 15.90 -4.74 -5.43
CA HIS A 103 17.11 -4.77 -4.62
C HIS A 103 16.81 -4.49 -3.15
N LEU A 104 16.01 -3.46 -2.86
CA LEU A 104 15.66 -3.10 -1.49
C LEU A 104 14.87 -4.23 -0.80
N ILE A 105 13.91 -4.83 -1.48
CA ILE A 105 13.08 -5.93 -0.95
C ILE A 105 13.90 -7.21 -0.79
N ARG A 106 14.90 -7.47 -1.64
CA ARG A 106 15.70 -8.70 -1.55
C ARG A 106 16.90 -8.61 -0.61
N ALA A 107 17.46 -7.42 -0.41
CA ALA A 107 18.76 -7.26 0.23
C ALA A 107 18.81 -6.25 1.39
N SER A 108 17.81 -5.38 1.56
CA SER A 108 17.78 -4.48 2.72
C SER A 108 17.44 -5.25 4.00
N ARG A 109 17.78 -4.69 5.16
CA ARG A 109 17.34 -5.25 6.44
C ARG A 109 15.87 -4.98 6.72
N ASP A 110 15.45 -3.72 6.63
CA ASP A 110 14.06 -3.28 6.84
C ASP A 110 13.69 -2.25 5.75
N CYS A 111 12.65 -2.53 4.97
CA CYS A 111 12.03 -1.59 4.04
C CYS A 111 10.53 -1.43 4.29
N VAL A 112 10.00 -0.33 3.78
CA VAL A 112 8.58 0.02 3.74
C VAL A 112 8.13 -0.06 2.29
N VAL A 113 6.97 -0.68 2.06
CA VAL A 113 6.31 -0.66 0.75
C VAL A 113 5.02 0.11 0.89
N LEU A 114 4.91 1.22 0.18
CA LEU A 114 3.71 2.03 0.06
C LEU A 114 3.04 1.68 -1.26
N VAL A 115 1.79 1.24 -1.22
CA VAL A 115 1.01 0.87 -2.42
C VAL A 115 -0.21 1.77 -2.51
N LEU A 116 -0.41 2.38 -3.66
CA LEU A 116 -1.66 3.02 -4.01
C LEU A 116 -2.67 1.96 -4.45
N HIS A 117 -3.80 1.89 -3.77
CA HIS A 117 -4.95 1.11 -4.18
C HIS A 117 -5.99 2.03 -4.83
N ASN A 118 -6.24 1.82 -6.11
CA ASN A 118 -7.25 2.56 -6.88
C ASN A 118 -8.63 1.89 -6.81
N HIS A 119 -8.75 0.75 -6.14
CA HIS A 119 -10.02 0.03 -6.11
C HIS A 119 -11.05 0.71 -5.17
N PRO A 120 -12.31 0.94 -5.62
CA PRO A 120 -13.40 1.50 -4.80
C PRO A 120 -13.94 0.54 -3.72
N SER A 121 -13.29 -0.60 -3.51
CA SER A 121 -13.66 -1.55 -2.44
C SER A 121 -13.30 -0.98 -1.08
N LEU A 122 -14.18 -1.20 -0.11
CA LEU A 122 -14.00 -0.80 1.29
C LEU A 122 -12.84 -1.52 2.00
N SER A 123 -12.20 -2.51 1.36
CA SER A 123 -11.08 -3.27 1.93
C SER A 123 -9.77 -2.51 1.77
N ALA A 124 -9.12 -2.23 2.89
CA ALA A 124 -7.83 -1.53 2.92
C ALA A 124 -6.64 -2.36 2.41
N PHE A 125 -6.75 -3.69 2.39
CA PHE A 125 -5.71 -4.61 1.94
C PHE A 125 -6.35 -5.77 1.18
N SER A 126 -5.73 -6.17 0.07
CA SER A 126 -6.03 -7.40 -0.65
C SER A 126 -5.30 -8.60 -0.04
N LEU A 127 -5.74 -9.81 -0.36
CA LEU A 127 -5.01 -11.03 0.04
C LEU A 127 -3.61 -11.09 -0.60
N SER A 128 -3.44 -10.52 -1.79
CA SER A 128 -2.14 -10.38 -2.46
C SER A 128 -1.20 -9.44 -1.72
N ASP A 129 -1.68 -8.32 -1.18
CA ASP A 129 -0.86 -7.42 -0.36
C ASP A 129 -0.36 -8.12 0.90
N ILE A 130 -1.26 -8.83 1.60
CA ILE A 130 -0.91 -9.57 2.81
C ILE A 130 0.09 -10.67 2.46
N GLN A 131 -0.15 -11.42 1.37
CA GLN A 131 0.78 -12.44 0.90
C GLN A 131 2.16 -11.84 0.58
N PHE A 132 2.20 -10.67 -0.06
CA PHE A 132 3.44 -9.97 -0.37
C PHE A 132 4.19 -9.58 0.91
N LEU A 133 3.51 -8.93 1.87
CA LEU A 133 4.10 -8.56 3.16
C LEU A 133 4.69 -9.79 3.88
N LEU A 134 3.98 -10.91 3.91
CA LEU A 134 4.46 -12.13 4.58
C LEU A 134 5.63 -12.77 3.82
N ARG A 135 5.60 -12.77 2.48
CA ARG A 135 6.63 -13.42 1.65
C ARG A 135 8.02 -12.83 1.84
N TYR A 136 8.11 -11.51 2.07
CA TYR A 136 9.38 -10.80 2.16
C TYR A 136 9.66 -10.39 3.60
N GLU A 137 10.60 -11.09 4.25
CA GLU A 137 11.00 -10.81 5.63
C GLU A 137 11.41 -9.34 5.83
N THR A 138 12.15 -8.79 4.85
CA THR A 138 12.65 -7.42 4.78
C THR A 138 11.55 -6.34 4.77
N VAL A 139 10.34 -6.66 4.32
CA VAL A 139 9.22 -5.72 4.30
C VAL A 139 8.64 -5.67 5.71
N LYS A 140 8.97 -4.59 6.44
CA LYS A 140 8.55 -4.40 7.83
C LYS A 140 7.19 -3.74 7.95
N LEU A 141 6.92 -2.78 7.08
CA LEU A 141 5.69 -1.99 7.04
C LEU A 141 5.16 -1.98 5.61
N MET A 142 3.86 -2.25 5.48
CA MET A 142 3.12 -1.99 4.26
C MET A 142 2.11 -0.89 4.53
N VAL A 143 2.11 0.13 3.69
CA VAL A 143 1.16 1.26 3.76
C VAL A 143 0.29 1.22 2.51
N VAL A 144 -1.01 1.22 2.68
CA VAL A 144 -1.96 1.39 1.58
C VAL A 144 -2.53 2.79 1.64
N VAL A 145 -2.43 3.49 0.51
CA VAL A 145 -3.06 4.79 0.29
C VAL A 145 -4.18 4.58 -0.72
N THR A 146 -5.35 5.19 -0.52
CA THR A 146 -6.41 5.17 -1.53
C THR A 146 -6.39 6.44 -2.38
N ASN A 147 -7.02 6.44 -3.55
CA ASN A 147 -7.15 7.65 -4.38
C ASN A 147 -7.93 8.79 -3.68
N PHE A 148 -8.61 8.51 -2.57
CA PHE A 148 -9.20 9.50 -1.67
C PHE A 148 -8.25 10.00 -0.60
N GLY A 149 -6.97 9.63 -0.57
CA GLY A 149 -6.01 10.05 0.45
C GLY A 149 -6.18 9.39 1.82
N ASN A 150 -6.98 8.32 1.92
CA ASN A 150 -7.07 7.53 3.15
C ASN A 150 -5.85 6.62 3.26
N VAL A 151 -5.33 6.45 4.47
CA VAL A 151 -4.12 5.65 4.73
C VAL A 151 -4.45 4.52 5.69
N SER A 152 -4.02 3.31 5.36
CA SER A 152 -4.04 2.12 6.21
C SER A 152 -2.66 1.48 6.22
N TYR A 153 -2.32 0.75 7.29
CA TYR A 153 -1.00 0.13 7.39
C TYR A 153 -1.02 -1.22 8.11
N LEU A 154 -0.07 -2.08 7.73
CA LEU A 154 0.26 -3.33 8.41
C LEU A 154 1.74 -3.34 8.76
N VAL A 155 2.06 -3.64 10.01
CA VAL A 155 3.44 -3.64 10.51
C VAL A 155 3.77 -4.96 11.19
N LYS A 156 4.95 -5.51 10.91
CA LYS A 156 5.52 -6.65 11.63
C LYS A 156 6.15 -6.14 12.92
N ASN A 157 5.43 -6.31 14.03
CA ASN A 157 5.91 -5.92 15.35
C ASN A 157 6.79 -7.00 15.99
N SER A 158 7.34 -6.72 17.17
CA SER A 158 8.15 -7.66 17.95
C SER A 158 7.46 -9.00 18.32
N LYS A 159 6.13 -9.07 18.24
CA LYS A 159 5.33 -10.28 18.52
C LYS A 159 4.89 -11.00 17.24
N TYR A 160 5.35 -10.54 16.08
CA TYR A 160 5.03 -11.15 14.80
C TYR A 160 5.52 -12.61 14.76
N ASP A 161 4.64 -13.48 14.26
CA ASP A 161 4.89 -14.92 14.13
C ASP A 161 4.54 -15.30 12.69
N PHE A 162 5.57 -15.60 11.89
CA PHE A 162 5.43 -15.89 10.47
C PHE A 162 4.57 -17.13 10.22
N GLU A 163 4.79 -18.21 10.98
CA GLU A 163 4.05 -19.46 10.79
C GLU A 163 2.55 -19.27 11.06
N LYS A 164 2.22 -18.61 12.18
CA LYS A 164 0.81 -18.30 12.49
C LYS A 164 0.18 -17.39 11.44
N ALA A 165 0.91 -16.38 10.96
CA ALA A 165 0.40 -15.47 9.94
C ALA A 165 0.13 -16.20 8.61
N VAL A 166 0.99 -17.13 8.20
CA VAL A 166 0.79 -17.95 7.00
C VAL A 166 -0.41 -18.89 7.14
N VAL A 167 -0.59 -19.51 8.30
CA VAL A 167 -1.78 -20.35 8.58
C VAL A 167 -3.06 -19.53 8.42
N LEU A 168 -3.13 -18.35 9.05
CA LEU A 168 -4.30 -17.46 8.95
C LEU A 168 -4.55 -16.96 7.52
N LEU A 169 -3.48 -16.66 6.76
CA LEU A 169 -3.62 -16.25 5.36
C LEU A 169 -4.19 -17.39 4.51
N ASN A 170 -3.72 -18.63 4.70
CA ASN A 170 -4.24 -19.78 3.96
C ASN A 170 -5.72 -20.03 4.29
N GLU A 171 -6.11 -19.93 5.56
CA GLU A 171 -7.52 -20.01 5.97
C GLU A 171 -8.38 -18.94 5.28
N ALA A 172 -7.88 -17.70 5.23
CA ALA A 172 -8.56 -16.59 4.56
C ALA A 172 -8.71 -16.83 3.04
N ILE A 173 -7.66 -17.38 2.39
CA ILE A 173 -7.70 -17.74 0.96
C ILE A 173 -8.73 -18.86 0.72
N ASP A 174 -8.76 -19.89 1.56
CA ASP A 174 -9.72 -20.99 1.45
C ASP A 174 -11.16 -20.52 1.59
N LEU A 175 -11.43 -19.65 2.57
CA LEU A 175 -12.74 -19.03 2.75
C LEU A 175 -13.13 -18.17 1.55
N ASN A 176 -12.21 -17.34 1.06
CA ASN A 176 -12.44 -16.50 -0.13
C ASN A 176 -12.76 -17.35 -1.37
N ASN A 177 -12.02 -18.45 -1.59
CA ASN A 177 -12.25 -19.35 -2.72
C ASN A 177 -13.59 -20.09 -2.62
N LYS A 178 -14.01 -20.49 -1.42
CA LYS A 178 -15.35 -21.08 -1.20
C LYS A 178 -16.47 -20.08 -1.49
N ALA A 179 -16.27 -18.81 -1.10
CA ALA A 179 -17.23 -17.73 -1.31
C ALA A 179 -17.43 -17.34 -2.79
N LYS A 180 -16.45 -17.59 -3.67
CA LYS A 180 -16.57 -17.32 -5.12
C LYS A 180 -17.72 -18.08 -5.80
N ASN A 181 -18.23 -19.15 -5.19
CA ASN A 181 -19.39 -19.90 -5.69
C ASN A 181 -20.74 -19.36 -5.17
N ILE A 182 -20.74 -18.30 -4.37
CA ILE A 182 -21.95 -17.63 -3.88
C ILE A 182 -22.25 -16.47 -4.83
N LYS A 183 -23.32 -16.58 -5.61
CA LYS A 183 -23.89 -15.45 -6.34
C LYS A 183 -24.82 -14.69 -5.41
N ILE A 184 -24.64 -13.37 -5.33
CA ILE A 184 -25.58 -12.43 -4.68
C ILE A 184 -26.57 -11.95 -5.74
#